data_AF-A0A847Z0Q0-F1
#
_entry.id   AF-A0A847Z0Q0-F1
#
_cell.length_a   1.000
_cell.length_b   1.000
_cell.length_c   1.000
_cell.angle_alpha   90.00
_cell.angle_beta   90.00
_cell.angle_gamma   90.00
#
_symmetry.space_group_name_H-M   'P 1'
#
loop_
_entity.id
_entity.type
_entity.pdbx_description
1 polymer ?
#
loop_
_entity_poly.entity_id
_entity_poly.type
_entity_poly.pdbx_seq_one_letter_code
_entity_poly.pdbx_strand_id
1 'polypeptide(L)'
;MDNQNPNNQVPPAPMPPVGDNASGPTQAPPKGLMETLEYYLVTKAPFQIPVKIREGIVKIMPWLNAIFLLTIIPLALAVIGLGSIFTFYAGSYFYHAGWGIYNIITLVTLVLGVMALPGLFKRAKSGWNLTFYEIVLSFVGNIFYGSIFGGLFSLVVGCYVLFQIKSYYK
;
A
#
# COMPACT_ATOMS: atom_id res chain seq x y z
N MET A 1 71.18 -38.12 4.76
CA MET A 1 70.47 -37.80 3.50
C MET A 1 69.20 -38.63 3.54
N ASP A 2 68.16 -38.10 4.20
CA ASP A 2 66.95 -38.87 4.49
C ASP A 2 65.99 -38.83 3.30
N ASN A 3 65.67 -40.04 2.86
CA ASN A 3 64.92 -40.39 1.67
C ASN A 3 63.42 -40.09 1.89
N GLN A 4 62.92 -38.96 1.39
CA GLN A 4 61.48 -38.68 1.43
C GLN A 4 60.77 -39.40 0.28
N ASN A 5 60.18 -40.55 0.62
CA ASN A 5 59.22 -41.27 -0.19
C ASN A 5 57.98 -40.37 -0.48
N PRO A 6 57.66 -40.05 -1.74
CA PRO A 6 56.58 -39.12 -2.09
C PRO A 6 55.16 -39.66 -1.84
N ASN A 7 54.99 -40.92 -1.44
CA ASN A 7 53.67 -41.56 -1.29
C ASN A 7 53.06 -41.49 0.12
N ASN A 8 53.64 -40.76 1.07
CA ASN A 8 53.07 -40.57 2.42
C ASN A 8 52.24 -39.28 2.56
N GLN A 9 51.47 -38.92 1.54
CA GLN A 9 50.46 -37.87 1.68
C GLN A 9 49.19 -38.47 2.29
N VAL A 10 48.91 -38.12 3.55
CA VAL A 10 47.62 -38.39 4.19
C VAL A 10 46.53 -37.76 3.29
N PRO A 11 45.43 -38.49 2.96
CA PRO A 11 44.36 -37.91 2.16
C PRO A 11 43.87 -36.61 2.80
N PRO A 12 43.64 -35.54 2.01
CA PRO A 12 43.06 -34.32 2.57
C PRO A 12 41.72 -34.66 3.21
N ALA A 13 41.51 -34.21 4.45
CA ALA A 13 40.26 -34.40 5.16
C ALA A 13 39.08 -33.92 4.29
N PRO A 14 37.92 -34.60 4.32
CA PRO A 14 36.74 -34.11 3.62
C PRO A 14 36.47 -32.67 4.05
N MET A 15 36.45 -31.75 3.09
CA MET A 15 36.14 -30.36 3.39
C MET A 15 34.79 -30.30 4.10
N PRO A 16 34.65 -29.53 5.19
CA PRO A 16 33.32 -29.25 5.72
C PRO A 16 32.47 -28.67 4.59
N PRO A 17 31.17 -28.99 4.52
CA PRO A 17 30.31 -28.47 3.47
C PRO A 17 30.45 -26.95 3.46
N VAL A 18 30.89 -26.41 2.32
CA VAL A 18 30.89 -24.97 2.08
C VAL A 18 29.44 -24.54 2.25
N GLY A 19 29.14 -23.94 3.40
CA GLY A 19 27.84 -23.33 3.63
C GLY A 19 27.63 -22.28 2.56
N ASP A 20 26.49 -22.37 1.88
CA ASP A 20 25.93 -21.38 0.96
C ASP A 20 25.74 -20.02 1.66
N ASN A 21 26.83 -19.37 2.03
CA ASN A 21 26.84 -18.07 2.69
C ASN A 21 27.07 -16.95 1.67
N ALA A 22 26.44 -17.06 0.50
CA ALA A 22 26.45 -16.02 -0.52
C ALA A 22 25.03 -15.64 -0.99
N SER A 23 23.99 -15.93 -0.22
CA SER A 23 22.69 -15.26 -0.37
C SER A 23 22.66 -14.01 0.52
N GLY A 24 23.43 -12.99 0.16
CA GLY A 24 22.90 -11.64 0.33
C GLY A 24 21.56 -11.60 -0.39
N PRO A 25 20.48 -11.00 0.17
CA PRO A 25 19.15 -11.14 -0.40
C PRO A 25 19.18 -10.62 -1.83
N THR A 26 19.18 -11.55 -2.79
CA THR A 26 19.10 -11.27 -4.21
C THR A 26 17.72 -10.71 -4.43
N GLN A 27 17.59 -9.39 -4.26
CA GLN A 27 16.40 -8.62 -4.58
C GLN A 27 16.23 -8.70 -6.10
N ALA A 28 15.56 -9.77 -6.55
CA ALA A 28 15.02 -9.85 -7.88
C ALA A 28 14.18 -8.59 -8.14
N PRO A 29 14.20 -8.04 -9.37
CA PRO A 29 13.34 -6.92 -9.71
C PRO A 29 11.88 -7.32 -9.43
N PRO A 30 11.14 -6.50 -8.67
CA PRO A 30 9.81 -6.84 -8.19
C PRO A 30 8.86 -7.07 -9.37
N LYS A 31 8.11 -8.18 -9.36
CA LYS A 31 7.22 -8.57 -10.45
C LYS A 31 5.81 -7.95 -10.31
N GLY A 32 5.53 -7.23 -9.22
CA GLY A 32 4.23 -6.59 -8.99
C GLY A 32 4.32 -5.16 -8.42
N LEU A 33 3.30 -4.34 -8.70
CA LEU A 33 3.18 -2.94 -8.24
C LEU A 33 3.41 -2.80 -6.73
N MET A 34 2.88 -3.72 -5.93
CA MET A 34 3.01 -3.70 -4.48
C MET A 34 4.45 -3.91 -4.01
N GLU A 35 5.20 -4.81 -4.67
CA GLU A 35 6.61 -5.07 -4.35
C GLU A 35 7.50 -3.90 -4.79
N THR A 36 7.21 -3.29 -5.93
CA THR A 36 7.88 -2.06 -6.39
C THR A 36 7.67 -0.92 -5.40
N LEU A 37 6.43 -0.70 -4.98
CA LEU A 37 6.10 0.33 -3.99
C LEU A 37 6.76 0.04 -2.64
N GLU A 38 6.81 -1.21 -2.19
CA GLU A 38 7.50 -1.58 -0.96
C GLU A 38 9.00 -1.28 -1.01
N TYR A 39 9.65 -1.65 -2.12
CA TYR A 39 11.07 -1.35 -2.33
C TYR A 39 11.35 0.16 -2.26
N TYR A 40 10.56 0.98 -2.94
CA TYR A 40 10.77 2.43 -2.97
C TYR A 40 10.35 3.13 -1.67
N LEU A 41 9.21 2.77 -1.07
CA LEU A 41 8.63 3.47 0.07
C LEU A 41 9.16 3.00 1.43
N VAL A 42 9.72 1.79 1.52
CA VAL A 42 10.23 1.23 2.79
C VAL A 42 11.75 1.09 2.75
N THR A 43 12.32 0.51 1.69
CA THR A 43 13.77 0.22 1.61
C THR A 43 14.59 1.43 1.18
N LYS A 44 14.05 2.27 0.27
CA LYS A 44 14.76 3.46 -0.24
C LYS A 44 14.34 4.78 0.43
N ALA A 45 13.33 4.76 1.30
CA ALA A 45 12.91 5.97 1.99
C ALA A 45 13.99 6.41 3.02
N PRO A 46 14.52 7.65 2.92
CA PRO A 46 15.55 8.15 3.85
C PRO A 46 15.00 8.42 5.25
N PHE A 47 13.68 8.50 5.40
CA PHE A 47 13.01 8.75 6.66
C PHE A 47 12.19 7.52 7.07
N GLN A 48 12.54 6.95 8.21
CA GLN A 48 11.75 5.90 8.85
C GLN A 48 11.09 6.45 10.09
N ILE A 49 9.77 6.30 10.18
CA ILE A 49 9.02 6.77 11.34
C ILE A 49 9.52 6.00 12.58
N PRO A 50 9.82 6.65 13.72
CA PRO A 50 10.19 5.96 14.96
C PRO A 50 9.15 4.91 15.37
N VAL A 51 9.60 3.76 15.92
CA VAL A 51 8.73 2.60 16.28
C VAL A 51 7.53 3.01 17.14
N LYS A 52 7.76 3.87 18.15
CA LYS A 52 6.71 4.38 19.04
C LYS A 52 5.61 5.15 18.31
N ILE A 53 5.97 5.89 17.25
CA ILE A 53 5.01 6.63 16.42
C ILE A 53 4.24 5.67 15.52
N ARG A 54 4.89 4.67 14.92
CA ARG A 54 4.20 3.64 14.12
C ARG A 54 3.16 2.89 14.93
N GLU A 55 3.49 2.52 16.17
CA GLU A 55 2.53 1.90 17.09
C GLU A 55 1.34 2.80 17.41
N GLY A 56 1.58 4.09 17.61
CA GLY A 56 0.52 5.09 17.77
C GLY A 56 -0.38 5.17 16.54
N ILE A 57 0.22 5.25 15.34
CA ILE A 57 -0.50 5.28 14.07
C ILE A 57 -1.35 4.02 13.90
N VAL A 58 -0.82 2.82 14.16
CA VAL A 58 -1.58 1.56 14.03
C VAL A 58 -2.76 1.50 14.98
N LYS A 59 -2.64 2.10 16.17
CA LYS A 59 -3.74 2.16 17.15
C LYS A 59 -4.81 3.17 16.73
N ILE A 60 -4.42 4.31 16.17
CA ILE A 60 -5.38 5.36 15.76
C ILE A 60 -5.97 5.12 14.38
N MET A 61 -5.27 4.42 13.48
CA MET A 61 -5.66 4.22 12.07
C MET A 61 -7.09 3.67 11.90
N PRO A 62 -7.53 2.62 12.64
CA PRO A 62 -8.88 2.11 12.50
C PRO A 62 -9.94 3.14 12.89
N TRP A 63 -9.68 3.92 13.95
CA TRP A 63 -10.57 4.98 14.43
C TRP A 63 -10.59 6.18 13.50
N LEU A 64 -9.42 6.58 13.01
CA LEU A 64 -9.26 7.64 12.03
C LEU A 64 -10.05 7.30 10.76
N ASN A 65 -9.89 6.08 10.23
CA ASN A 65 -10.62 5.64 9.05
C ASN A 65 -12.14 5.58 9.30
N ALA A 66 -12.57 5.10 10.47
CA ALA A 66 -13.98 5.07 10.83
C ALA A 66 -14.60 6.48 10.89
N ILE A 67 -13.90 7.46 11.49
CA ILE A 67 -14.35 8.85 11.56
C ILE A 67 -14.39 9.48 10.16
N PHE A 68 -13.38 9.22 9.31
CA PHE A 68 -13.39 9.67 7.93
C PHE A 68 -14.58 9.09 7.16
N LEU A 69 -14.81 7.77 7.22
CA LEU A 69 -15.95 7.15 6.54
C LEU A 69 -17.29 7.68 7.07
N LEU A 70 -17.44 7.82 8.39
CA LEU A 70 -18.64 8.40 8.99
C LEU A 70 -18.93 9.82 8.47
N THR A 71 -17.90 10.60 8.18
CA THR A 71 -18.03 11.99 7.70
C THR A 71 -18.20 12.05 6.17
N ILE A 72 -17.44 11.23 5.43
CA ILE A 72 -17.38 11.27 3.97
C ILE A 72 -18.59 10.55 3.36
N ILE A 73 -19.12 9.48 3.97
CA ILE A 73 -20.28 8.77 3.39
C ILE A 73 -21.48 9.72 3.23
N PRO A 74 -21.96 10.45 4.27
CA PRO A 74 -23.05 11.40 4.10
C PRO A 74 -22.72 12.50 3.08
N LEU A 75 -21.50 13.04 3.12
CA LEU A 75 -21.08 14.10 2.21
C LEU A 75 -21.06 13.63 0.75
N ALA A 76 -20.48 12.46 0.49
CA ALA A 76 -20.42 11.86 -0.84
C ALA A 76 -21.82 11.55 -1.36
N LEU A 77 -22.71 10.99 -0.53
CA LEU A 77 -24.10 10.73 -0.91
C LEU A 77 -24.86 12.03 -1.19
N ALA A 78 -24.62 13.10 -0.43
CA ALA A 78 -25.21 14.41 -0.70
C ALA A 78 -24.72 15.00 -2.03
N VAL A 79 -23.41 14.94 -2.31
CA VAL A 79 -22.83 15.43 -3.58
C VAL A 79 -23.36 14.63 -4.77
N ILE A 80 -23.42 13.30 -4.66
CA ILE A 80 -23.94 12.43 -5.72
C ILE A 80 -25.45 12.66 -5.91
N GLY A 81 -26.22 12.68 -4.81
CA GLY A 81 -27.66 12.84 -4.81
C GLY A 81 -28.09 14.19 -5.36
N LEU A 82 -27.56 15.29 -4.79
CA LEU A 82 -27.84 16.63 -5.29
C LEU A 82 -27.32 16.82 -6.72
N GLY A 83 -26.12 16.32 -6.99
CA GLY A 83 -25.53 16.39 -8.33
C GLY A 83 -26.40 15.73 -9.40
N SER A 84 -27.02 14.60 -9.07
CA SER A 84 -27.92 13.88 -9.99
C SER A 84 -29.19 14.67 -10.34
N ILE A 85 -29.76 15.40 -9.38
CA ILE A 85 -30.90 16.30 -9.60
C ILE A 85 -30.49 17.45 -10.54
N PHE A 86 -29.32 18.05 -10.31
CA PHE A 86 -28.83 19.14 -11.15
C PHE A 86 -28.49 18.67 -12.57
N THR A 87 -27.92 17.48 -12.77
CA THR A 87 -27.73 16.91 -14.13
C THR A 87 -29.04 16.74 -14.88
N PHE A 88 -30.11 16.33 -14.19
CA PHE A 88 -31.42 16.14 -14.80
C PHE A 88 -32.06 17.49 -15.21
N TYR A 89 -31.94 18.52 -14.36
CA TYR A 89 -32.58 19.82 -14.59
C TYR A 89 -31.79 20.75 -15.52
N ALA A 90 -30.46 20.81 -15.38
CA ALA A 90 -29.60 21.77 -16.08
C ALA A 90 -28.96 21.19 -17.37
N GLY A 91 -29.22 19.91 -17.66
CA GLY A 91 -28.56 19.17 -18.74
C GLY A 91 -27.09 18.89 -18.45
N SER A 92 -26.47 18.04 -19.27
CA SER A 92 -25.07 17.61 -19.12
C SER A 92 -24.03 18.72 -19.32
N TYR A 93 -24.45 19.93 -19.70
CA TYR A 93 -23.57 21.06 -20.00
C TYR A 93 -22.74 21.55 -18.81
N PHE A 94 -23.20 21.31 -17.58
CA PHE A 94 -22.50 21.72 -16.35
C PHE A 94 -21.57 20.65 -15.78
N TYR A 95 -21.55 19.44 -16.34
CA TYR A 95 -20.80 18.32 -15.79
C TYR A 95 -19.69 17.86 -16.74
N HIS A 96 -18.46 17.92 -16.23
CA HIS A 96 -17.25 17.50 -16.92
C HIS A 96 -17.29 16.01 -17.28
N ALA A 97 -16.78 15.67 -18.48
CA ALA A 97 -16.66 14.31 -18.97
C ALA A 97 -15.81 13.48 -17.98
N GLY A 98 -16.47 12.63 -17.20
CA GLY A 98 -15.83 11.87 -16.11
C GLY A 98 -16.61 11.89 -14.79
N TRP A 99 -17.55 12.81 -14.60
CA TRP A 99 -18.31 12.95 -13.33
C TRP A 99 -19.04 11.65 -12.93
N GLY A 100 -19.76 11.01 -13.85
CA GLY A 100 -20.47 9.75 -13.57
C GLY A 100 -19.52 8.60 -13.18
N ILE A 101 -18.40 8.45 -13.90
CA ILE A 101 -17.39 7.42 -13.62
C ILE A 101 -16.72 7.69 -12.28
N TYR A 102 -16.37 8.95 -12.00
CA TYR A 102 -15.80 9.38 -10.71
C TYR A 102 -16.71 9.01 -9.53
N ASN A 103 -18.02 9.22 -9.66
CA ASN A 103 -18.97 8.88 -8.58
C ASN A 103 -19.08 7.37 -8.37
N ILE A 104 -19.08 6.57 -9.44
CA ILE A 104 -19.06 5.09 -9.31
C ILE A 104 -17.79 4.64 -8.60
N ILE A 105 -16.63 5.15 -9.02
CA ILE A 105 -15.34 4.85 -8.39
C ILE A 105 -15.36 5.26 -6.91
N THR A 106 -15.92 6.43 -6.59
CA THR A 106 -16.05 6.93 -5.21
C THR A 106 -16.91 5.98 -4.37
N LEU A 107 -18.06 5.52 -4.89
CA LEU A 107 -18.91 4.56 -4.18
C LEU A 107 -18.18 3.23 -3.92
N VAL A 108 -17.48 2.69 -4.91
CA VAL A 108 -16.67 1.47 -4.73
C VAL A 108 -15.56 1.69 -3.70
N THR A 109 -14.91 2.86 -3.74
CA THR A 109 -13.88 3.24 -2.76
C THR A 109 -14.44 3.27 -1.34
N LEU A 110 -15.63 3.85 -1.14
CA LEU A 110 -16.30 3.86 0.17
C LEU A 110 -16.65 2.46 0.65
N VAL A 111 -17.13 1.58 -0.24
CA VAL A 111 -17.41 0.18 0.10
C VAL A 111 -16.13 -0.53 0.53
N LEU A 112 -15.02 -0.34 -0.19
CA LEU A 112 -13.71 -0.89 0.21
C LEU A 112 -13.29 -0.39 1.58
N GLY A 113 -13.41 0.91 1.85
CA GLY A 113 -13.09 1.49 3.15
C GLY A 113 -13.90 0.87 4.29
N VAL A 114 -15.21 0.71 4.11
CA VAL A 114 -16.09 0.06 5.10
C VAL A 114 -15.71 -1.41 5.30
N MET A 115 -15.42 -2.15 4.22
CA MET A 115 -14.97 -3.54 4.30
C MET A 115 -13.58 -3.68 4.94
N ALA A 116 -12.74 -2.66 4.81
CA ALA A 116 -11.42 -2.65 5.42
C ALA A 116 -11.51 -2.53 6.96
N LEU A 117 -12.47 -1.76 7.49
CA LEU A 117 -12.64 -1.51 8.94
C LEU A 117 -12.47 -2.75 9.85
N PRO A 118 -13.23 -3.85 9.67
CA PRO A 118 -13.07 -5.02 10.53
C PRO A 118 -11.66 -5.61 10.46
N GLY A 119 -11.01 -5.54 9.30
CA GLY A 119 -9.62 -5.94 9.12
C GLY A 119 -8.64 -4.99 9.80
N LEU A 120 -8.86 -3.67 9.74
CA LEU A 120 -8.03 -2.68 10.44
C LEU A 120 -8.11 -2.83 11.95
N PHE A 121 -9.31 -3.01 12.52
CA PHE A 121 -9.48 -3.22 13.96
C PHE A 121 -8.77 -4.48 14.45
N LYS A 122 -8.80 -5.55 13.63
CA LYS A 122 -8.12 -6.82 13.92
C LYS A 122 -6.62 -6.81 13.56
N ARG A 123 -6.12 -5.72 12.95
CA ARG A 123 -4.76 -5.64 12.39
C ARG A 123 -4.45 -6.81 11.46
N ALA A 124 -5.43 -7.19 10.65
CA ALA A 124 -5.31 -8.28 9.70
C ALA A 124 -4.75 -7.77 8.37
N LYS A 125 -3.90 -8.55 7.71
CA LYS A 125 -3.39 -8.24 6.35
C LYS A 125 -4.50 -7.94 5.34
N SER A 126 -5.66 -8.60 5.47
CA SER A 126 -6.83 -8.34 4.64
C SER A 126 -7.28 -6.87 4.71
N GLY A 127 -7.34 -6.28 5.91
CA GLY A 127 -7.69 -4.87 6.07
C GLY A 127 -6.67 -3.93 5.45
N TRP A 128 -5.38 -4.24 5.61
CA TRP A 128 -4.29 -3.49 5.00
C TRP A 128 -4.34 -3.53 3.47
N ASN A 129 -4.60 -4.70 2.88
CA ASN A 129 -4.75 -4.87 1.43
C ASN A 129 -5.95 -4.05 0.90
N LEU A 130 -7.08 -4.10 1.59
CA LEU A 130 -8.27 -3.34 1.19
C LEU A 130 -8.03 -1.83 1.23
N THR A 131 -7.36 -1.33 2.27
CA THR A 131 -6.96 0.09 2.35
C THR A 131 -5.98 0.48 1.25
N PHE A 132 -5.07 -0.41 0.86
CA PHE A 132 -4.21 -0.14 -0.29
C PHE A 132 -5.01 0.04 -1.58
N TYR A 133 -5.95 -0.87 -1.86
CA TYR A 133 -6.81 -0.77 -3.04
C TYR A 133 -7.71 0.46 -2.98
N GLU A 134 -8.21 0.83 -1.81
CA GLU A 134 -8.97 2.07 -1.59
C GLU A 134 -8.15 3.31 -2.01
N ILE A 135 -6.90 3.42 -1.57
CA ILE A 135 -6.02 4.55 -1.91
C ILE A 135 -5.75 4.60 -3.41
N VAL A 136 -5.43 3.45 -4.03
CA VAL A 136 -5.19 3.38 -5.49
C VAL A 136 -6.44 3.74 -6.27
N LEU A 137 -7.60 3.21 -5.87
CA LEU A 137 -8.86 3.46 -6.54
C LEU A 137 -9.31 4.92 -6.41
N SER A 138 -9.08 5.52 -5.24
CA SER A 138 -9.27 6.96 -5.01
C SER A 138 -8.43 7.80 -5.97
N PHE A 139 -7.16 7.45 -6.19
CA PHE A 139 -6.32 8.12 -7.18
C PHE A 139 -6.88 7.99 -8.61
N VAL A 140 -7.32 6.79 -9.01
CA VAL A 140 -7.97 6.58 -10.31
C VAL A 140 -9.19 7.48 -10.44
N GLY A 141 -10.01 7.61 -9.40
CA GLY A 141 -11.13 8.55 -9.36
C GLY A 141 -10.69 10.00 -9.57
N ASN A 142 -9.63 10.44 -8.88
CA ASN A 142 -9.08 11.79 -9.01
C ASN A 142 -8.65 12.13 -10.45
N ILE A 143 -8.21 11.15 -11.25
CA ILE A 143 -7.92 11.36 -12.68
C ILE A 143 -9.19 11.75 -13.44
N PHE A 144 -10.31 11.05 -13.23
CA PHE A 144 -11.60 11.38 -13.85
C PHE A 144 -12.21 12.69 -13.34
N TYR A 145 -11.87 13.09 -12.12
CA TYR A 145 -12.26 14.38 -11.55
C TYR A 145 -11.36 15.55 -12.02
N GLY A 146 -10.21 15.25 -12.63
CA GLY A 146 -9.23 16.26 -13.06
C GLY A 146 -8.28 16.76 -11.96
N SER A 147 -8.32 16.16 -10.77
CA SER A 147 -7.46 16.53 -9.62
C SER A 147 -6.21 15.64 -9.55
N ILE A 148 -5.38 15.69 -10.59
CA ILE A 148 -4.22 14.79 -10.71
C ILE A 148 -3.18 15.09 -9.64
N PHE A 149 -2.85 16.37 -9.41
CA PHE A 149 -1.85 16.76 -8.40
C PHE A 149 -2.31 16.42 -6.98
N GLY A 150 -3.57 16.70 -6.64
CA GLY A 150 -4.14 16.38 -5.34
C GLY A 150 -4.24 14.87 -5.12
N GLY A 151 -4.69 14.13 -6.15
CA GLY A 151 -4.75 12.67 -6.12
C GLY A 151 -3.36 12.03 -6.01
N LEU A 152 -2.35 12.56 -6.70
CA LEU A 152 -0.99 12.03 -6.62
C LEU A 152 -0.39 12.27 -5.24
N PHE A 153 -0.62 13.46 -4.66
CA PHE A 153 -0.20 13.76 -3.30
C PHE A 153 -0.84 12.81 -2.29
N SER A 154 -2.16 12.60 -2.37
CA SER A 154 -2.87 11.69 -1.47
C SER A 154 -2.43 10.23 -1.64
N LEU A 155 -2.18 9.79 -2.88
CA LEU A 155 -1.62 8.48 -3.20
C LEU A 155 -0.26 8.27 -2.52
N VAL A 156 0.68 9.19 -2.74
CA VAL A 156 2.05 9.07 -2.20
C VAL A 156 2.04 9.07 -0.68
N VAL A 157 1.32 10.02 -0.06
CA VAL A 157 1.24 10.11 1.40
C VAL A 157 0.51 8.91 1.99
N GLY A 158 -0.63 8.53 1.42
CA GLY A 158 -1.42 7.39 1.87
C GLY A 158 -0.65 6.08 1.79
N CYS A 159 -0.04 5.80 0.63
CA CYS A 159 0.82 4.63 0.47
C CYS A 159 2.00 4.68 1.44
N TYR A 160 2.71 5.80 1.55
CA TYR A 160 3.85 5.91 2.46
C TYR A 160 3.49 5.55 3.91
N VAL A 161 2.42 6.13 4.46
CA VAL A 161 1.97 5.82 5.82
C VAL A 161 1.54 4.36 5.93
N LEU A 162 0.80 3.84 4.95
CA LEU A 162 0.30 2.47 4.95
C LEU A 162 1.43 1.43 4.90
N PHE A 163 2.44 1.63 4.05
CA PHE A 163 3.60 0.74 3.94
C PHE A 163 4.48 0.78 5.19
N GLN A 164 4.64 1.95 5.82
CA GLN A 164 5.41 2.06 7.07
C GLN A 164 4.82 1.25 8.22
N ILE A 165 3.50 1.08 8.26
CA ILE A 165 2.81 0.30 9.30
C ILE A 165 2.54 -1.15 8.91
N LYS A 166 2.89 -1.57 7.68
CA LYS A 166 2.64 -2.93 7.15
C LYS A 166 3.13 -4.02 8.11
N SER A 167 4.27 -3.82 8.77
CA SER A 167 4.86 -4.78 9.72
C SER A 167 3.96 -5.13 10.92
N TYR A 168 2.97 -4.30 11.23
CA TYR A 168 2.03 -4.52 12.35
C TYR A 168 0.78 -5.30 11.94
N TYR A 169 0.56 -5.53 10.64
CA TYR A 169 -0.58 -6.27 10.11
C TYR A 169 -0.18 -7.71 9.79
N LYS A 170 -0.90 -8.67 10.36
CA LYS A 170 -0.62 -10.11 10.24
C LYS A 170 -1.65 -10.83 9.40
#